data_AF-A0A3C1B311-F1
#
_entry.id   AF-A0A3C1B311-F1
#
_cell.length_a   1.000
_cell.length_b   1.000
_cell.length_c   1.000
_cell.angle_alpha   90.00
_cell.angle_beta   90.00
_cell.angle_gamma   90.00
#
_symmetry.space_group_name_H-M   'P 1'
#
loop_
_entity.id
_entity.type
_entity.pdbx_description
1 polymer ?
#
loop_
_entity_poly.entity_id
_entity_poly.type
_entity_poly.pdbx_seq_one_letter_code
_entity_poly.pdbx_strand_id
1 'polypeptide(L)' 'EITALGAAYLAGLSAGVWKSQHEIVEQRKKDYVTLPNMTSDHREKLLQGWRKAVSRSFDWEERS' A
#
# COMPACT_ATOMS: atom_id res chain seq x y z
N GLU A 1 -5.45 -12.53 1.06
CA GLU A 1 -6.11 -11.50 0.22
C GLU A 1 -6.88 -10.47 1.05
N ILE A 2 -6.42 -9.22 1.04
CA ILE A 2 -7.04 -8.10 1.78
C ILE A 2 -8.32 -7.62 1.10
N THR A 3 -8.42 -7.75 -0.23
CA THR A 3 -9.58 -7.32 -1.02
C THR A 3 -10.84 -8.10 -0.65
N ALA A 4 -10.76 -9.44 -0.61
CA ALA A 4 -11.88 -10.29 -0.21
C ALA A 4 -12.29 -10.06 1.25
N LEU A 5 -11.30 -9.81 2.12
CA LEU A 5 -11.53 -9.47 3.52
C LEU A 5 -12.31 -8.16 3.69
N GLY A 6 -12.00 -7.15 2.86
CA GLY A 6 -12.75 -5.88 2.84
C GLY A 6 -14.23 -6.06 2.47
N ALA A 7 -14.51 -6.86 1.45
CA ALA A 7 -15.89 -7.20 1.07
C ALA A 7 -16.63 -7.96 2.20
N ALA A 8 -15.94 -8.89 2.86
CA ALA A 8 -16.50 -9.64 3.99
C ALA A 8 -16.83 -8.74 5.19
N TYR A 9 -15.96 -7.77 5.52
CA TYR A 9 -16.23 -6.82 6.60
C TYR A 9 -17.45 -5.93 6.31
N LEU A 10 -17.59 -5.44 5.08
CA LEU A 10 -18.76 -4.64 4.68
C LEU A 10 -20.05 -5.45 4.80
N ALA A 11 -20.07 -6.67 4.26
CA ALA A 11 -21.23 -7.55 4.33
C ALA A 11 -21.57 -7.94 5.78
N GLY A 12 -20.57 -8.25 6.61
CA GLY A 12 -20.79 -8.66 7.99
C GLY A 12 -21.19 -7.53 8.94
N LEU A 13 -20.79 -6.29 8.67
CA LEU A 13 -21.32 -5.13 9.41
C LEU A 13 -22.81 -4.91 9.09
N SER A 14 -23.19 -5.00 7.81
CA SER A 14 -24.60 -4.90 7.40
C SER A 14 -25.47 -6.06 7.90
N ALA A 15 -24.89 -7.26 8.01
CA ALA A 15 -25.58 -8.45 8.52
C ALA A 15 -25.55 -8.58 10.05
N GLY A 16 -24.87 -7.68 10.78
CA GLY A 16 -24.76 -7.71 12.24
C GLY A 16 -23.84 -8.79 12.80
N VAL A 17 -22.98 -9.39 11.97
CA VAL A 17 -21.93 -10.34 12.37
C VAL A 17 -20.89 -9.65 13.25
N TRP A 18 -20.58 -8.39 12.94
CA TRP A 18 -19.75 -7.51 13.76
C TRP A 18 -20.57 -6.29 14.20
N LYS A 19 -20.36 -5.86 15.45
CA LYS A 19 -21.15 -4.76 16.05
C LYS A 19 -20.63 -3.39 15.67
N SER A 20 -19.35 -3.29 15.32
CA SER A 20 -18.73 -2.02 14.93
C SER A 20 -17.42 -2.24 14.18
N GLN A 21 -16.97 -1.20 13.47
CA GLN A 21 -15.63 -1.19 12.87
C GLN A 21 -14.51 -1.34 13.93
N HIS A 22 -14.75 -0.94 15.18
CA HIS A 22 -13.78 -1.01 16.25
C HIS A 22 -13.43 -2.47 16.60
N GLU A 23 -14.43 -3.34 16.65
CA GLU A 23 -14.26 -4.79 16.89
C GLU A 23 -13.37 -5.44 15.83
N ILE A 24 -13.50 -5.02 14.57
CA ILE A 24 -12.69 -5.50 13.45
C ILE A 24 -11.23 -5.02 13.57
N VAL A 25 -11.03 -3.78 14.02
CA VAL A 25 -9.69 -3.19 14.18
C VAL A 25 -8.93 -3.86 15.33
N GLU A 26 -9.58 -4.15 16.45
CA GLU A 26 -8.95 -4.84 17.58
C GLU A 26 -8.52 -6.29 17.25
N GLN A 27 -9.31 -6.98 16.42
CA GLN A 27 -8.97 -8.34 15.97
C GLN A 27 -7.83 -8.36 14.94
N ARG A 28 -7.50 -7.22 14.32
CA ARG A 28 -6.49 -7.15 13.29
C ARG A 28 -5.09 -7.24 13.89
N LYS A 29 -4.55 -8.46 13.91
CA LYS A 29 -3.14 -8.69 14.26
C LYS A 29 -2.24 -8.10 13.16
N LYS A 30 -1.20 -7.38 13.58
CA LYS A 30 -0.11 -6.97 12.68
C LYS A 30 0.77 -8.18 12.47
N ASP A 31 0.84 -8.67 11.24
CA ASP A 31 1.62 -9.88 10.92
C ASP A 31 3.14 -9.63 11.01
N TYR A 32 3.61 -8.52 10.45
CA TYR A 32 5.04 -8.20 10.41
C TYR A 32 5.28 -6.70 10.24
N VAL A 33 6.32 -6.18 10.89
CA VAL A 33 6.76 -4.79 10.76
C VAL A 33 8.15 -4.78 10.15
N THR A 34 8.28 -4.28 8.93
CA THR A 34 9.57 -3.99 8.30
C THR A 34 10.08 -2.64 8.79
N LEU A 35 11.29 -2.61 9.35
CA LEU A 35 11.97 -1.37 9.67
C LEU A 35 12.84 -0.90 8.48
N PRO A 36 12.97 0.42 8.27
CA PRO A 36 13.82 0.94 7.20
C PRO A 36 15.28 0.55 7.46
N ASN A 37 15.84 -0.27 6.57
CA ASN A 37 17.24 -0.71 6.64
C ASN A 37 18.12 -0.01 5.59
N MET A 38 17.88 1.29 5.39
CA MET A 38 18.63 2.08 4.40
C MET A 38 18.82 3.51 4.92
N THR A 39 20.02 4.05 4.70
CA THR A 39 20.33 5.44 5.01
C THR A 39 19.55 6.41 4.11
N SER A 40 19.36 7.64 4.60
CA SER A 40 18.70 8.70 3.83
C SER A 40 19.36 8.93 2.47
N ASP A 41 20.69 8.94 2.46
CA ASP A 41 21.48 9.32 1.28
C ASP A 41 21.41 8.24 0.21
N HIS A 42 21.44 6.98 0.63
CA HIS A 42 21.28 5.86 -0.29
C HIS A 42 19.86 5.84 -0.89
N ARG A 43 18.83 6.09 -0.07
CA ARG A 43 17.44 6.20 -0.54
C ARG A 43 17.28 7.32 -1.56
N GLU A 44 17.85 8.49 -1.29
CA GLU A 44 17.76 9.65 -2.20
C GLU A 44 18.44 9.37 -3.53
N LYS A 45 19.63 8.74 -3.53
CA LYS A 45 20.32 8.35 -4.76
C LYS A 45 19.50 7.40 -5.63
N LEU A 46 18.86 6.39 -5.00
CA LEU A 46 17.98 5.47 -5.72
C LEU A 46 16.75 6.18 -6.28
N LEU A 47 16.15 7.09 -5.50
CA LEU A 47 14.97 7.85 -5.91
C LEU A 47 15.28 8.79 -7.09
N GLN A 48 16.44 9.44 -7.09
CA GLN A 48 16.90 10.26 -8.22
C GLN A 48 17.07 9.44 -9.49
N GLY A 49 17.67 8.24 -9.39
CA GLY A 49 17.79 7.32 -10.50
C GLY A 49 16.44 6.91 -11.08
N TRP A 50 15.48 6.55 -10.21
CA TRP A 50 14.12 6.22 -10.61
C TRP A 50 13.41 7.40 -11.29
N ARG A 51 13.48 8.61 -10.72
CA ARG A 51 12.88 9.82 -11.33
C ARG A 51 13.46 10.09 -12.71
N LYS A 52 14.77 9.93 -12.89
CA LYS A 52 15.43 10.08 -14.20
C LYS A 52 14.95 9.03 -15.21
N ALA A 53 14.74 7.79 -14.78
CA ALA A 53 14.22 6.73 -15.64
C ALA A 53 12.76 7.03 -16.06
N VAL A 54 11.90 7.39 -15.11
CA VAL A 54 10.50 7.75 -15.38
C VAL A 54 10.39 8.98 -16.28
N SER A 55 11.25 9.99 -16.08
CA SER A 55 11.28 11.16 -16.96
C SER A 55 11.58 10.81 -18.42
N ARG A 56 12.33 9.74 -18.67
CA ARG A 56 12.67 9.28 -20.03
C ARG A 56 11.60 8.41 -20.67
N SER A 57 10.60 7.95 -19.90
CA SER A 57 9.45 7.23 -20.44
C SER A 57 8.30 8.16 -20.86
N PHE A 58 8.39 9.46 -20.57
CA PHE A 58 7.43 10.44 -21.08
C PHE A 58 7.74 10.84 -22.53
N ASP A 59 6.73 11.39 -23.20
CA ASP A 59 6.79 11.93 -24.57
C ASP A 59 7.36 10.94 -25.60
N TRP A 60 7.13 9.64 -25.36
CA TRP A 60 7.59 8.57 -26.23
C TRP A 60 6.90 8.60 -27.61
N GLU A 61 5.60 8.92 -27.63
CA GLU A 61 4.80 9.00 -28.85
C GLU A 61 5.04 10.30 -29.65
N GLU A 62 5.28 11.43 -28.98
CA GLU A 62 5.62 12.69 -29.66
C GLU A 62 7.03 12.69 -30.29
N ARG A 63 7.88 11.72 -29.91
CA ARG A 63 9.24 11.53 -30.44
C ARG A 63 9.34 10.40 -31.48
N SER A 64 8.25 9.71 -31.81
CA SER A 64 8.22 8.61 -32.81
C SER A 64 7.91 9.07 -34.22
#